data_AF-A0A2E5EIS3-F1
#
_entry.id   AF-A0A2E5EIS3-F1
#
_cell.length_a   1.000
_cell.length_b   1.000
_cell.length_c   1.000
_cell.angle_alpha   90.00
_cell.angle_beta   90.00
_cell.angle_gamma   90.00
#
_symmetry.space_group_name_H-M   'P 1'
#
loop_
_entity.id
_entity.type
_entity.pdbx_description
1 polymer ?
#
loop_
_entity_poly.entity_id
_entity_poly.type
_entity_poly.pdbx_seq_one_letter_code
_entity_poly.pdbx_strand_id
1 'polypeptide(L)'
;MSSSNQKKARIDALESRIGELEDFEQRARDGQKMAFGTMIAFASMLIAFAWYGGHQTYKKDIETIQSNLTTANTHQYDEFIRKLDSEASGRSRGVAQQLLKLEQRLNARIAQGSGLSAEEKQRLAEEVHASITAINQQWEIGLGGVLGWACFDRALAAYQTVNRDVAITTEFFLRAALFFARSNEEAMLNTTLSRLSTLCWNSLRAQDFATRPMINDYYREVVSELQKRNVNGRYEVALRELQTGYNKATQRK
;
A
#
# COMPACT_ATOMS: atom_id res chain seq x y z
N MET A 1 -14.52 17.67 107.15
CA MET A 1 -13.48 17.79 106.11
C MET A 1 -13.38 16.57 105.15
N SER A 2 -14.36 15.65 105.08
CA SER A 2 -14.26 14.42 104.27
C SER A 2 -14.74 14.56 102.79
N SER A 3 -15.65 15.50 102.51
CA SER A 3 -16.28 15.63 101.18
C SER A 3 -15.37 16.21 100.07
N SER A 4 -14.35 16.99 100.41
CA SER A 4 -13.48 17.67 99.43
C SER A 4 -12.42 16.73 98.84
N ASN A 5 -11.82 15.87 99.68
CA ASN A 5 -10.81 14.91 99.24
C ASN A 5 -11.42 13.80 98.37
N GLN A 6 -12.66 13.40 98.65
CA GLN A 6 -13.37 12.39 97.85
C GLN A 6 -13.81 12.92 96.47
N LYS A 7 -14.11 14.23 96.36
CA LYS A 7 -14.35 14.89 95.07
C LYS A 7 -13.06 15.06 94.26
N LYS A 8 -11.97 15.48 94.90
CA LYS A 8 -10.67 15.64 94.24
C LYS A 8 -10.13 14.31 93.69
N ALA A 9 -10.16 13.24 94.48
CA ALA A 9 -9.76 11.90 94.03
C ALA A 9 -10.63 11.36 92.87
N ARG A 10 -11.90 11.77 92.79
CA ARG A 10 -12.77 11.42 91.66
C ARG A 10 -12.45 12.24 90.41
N ILE A 11 -12.04 13.49 90.54
CA ILE A 11 -11.60 14.33 89.42
C ILE A 11 -10.27 13.80 88.88
N ASP A 12 -9.29 13.52 89.75
CA ASP A 12 -8.00 12.95 89.36
C ASP A 12 -8.16 11.58 88.66
N ALA A 13 -9.09 10.74 89.12
CA ALA A 13 -9.41 9.45 88.46
C ALA A 13 -10.13 9.61 87.11
N LEU A 14 -10.91 10.67 86.93
CA LEU A 14 -11.57 10.99 85.66
C LEU A 14 -10.56 11.57 84.66
N GLU A 15 -9.64 12.43 85.10
CA GLU A 15 -8.55 12.96 84.27
C GLU A 15 -7.60 11.85 83.80
N SER A 16 -7.25 10.90 84.66
CA SER A 16 -6.46 9.72 84.27
C SER A 16 -7.16 8.88 83.20
N ARG A 17 -8.49 8.72 83.29
CA ARG A 17 -9.27 7.98 82.28
C ARG A 17 -9.40 8.74 80.96
N ILE A 18 -9.43 10.07 81.00
CA ILE A 18 -9.40 10.90 79.79
C ILE A 18 -8.04 10.73 79.09
N GLY A 19 -6.93 10.73 79.83
CA GLY A 19 -5.60 10.50 79.26
C GLY A 19 -5.43 9.11 78.62
N GLU A 20 -6.00 8.06 79.21
CA GLU A 20 -6.00 6.71 78.63
C GLU A 20 -6.86 6.63 77.35
N LEU A 21 -7.97 7.35 77.29
CA LEU A 21 -8.83 7.42 76.11
C LEU A 21 -8.17 8.18 74.96
N GLU A 22 -7.46 9.27 75.25
CA GLU A 22 -6.71 10.04 74.26
C GLU A 22 -5.55 9.22 73.66
N ASP A 23 -4.79 8.47 74.49
CA ASP A 23 -3.72 7.58 74.01
C ASP A 23 -4.29 6.42 73.16
N PHE A 24 -5.44 5.85 73.54
CA PHE A 24 -6.12 4.84 72.73
C PHE A 24 -6.58 5.41 71.38
N GLU A 25 -7.15 6.60 71.36
CA GLU A 25 -7.58 7.27 70.13
C GLU A 25 -6.40 7.59 69.22
N GLN A 26 -5.27 8.01 69.79
CA GLN A 26 -4.05 8.29 69.04
C GLN A 26 -3.44 7.02 68.43
N ARG A 27 -3.37 5.92 69.19
CA ARG A 27 -2.93 4.62 68.67
C ARG A 27 -3.85 4.07 67.59
N ALA A 28 -5.17 4.29 67.72
CA ALA A 28 -6.13 3.90 66.69
C ALA A 28 -5.94 4.71 65.39
N ARG A 29 -5.72 6.03 65.50
CA ARG A 29 -5.42 6.89 64.35
C ARG A 29 -4.10 6.53 63.67
N ASP A 30 -3.06 6.21 64.44
CA ASP A 30 -1.76 5.83 63.88
C ASP A 30 -1.80 4.42 63.25
N GLY A 31 -2.54 3.48 63.83
CA GLY A 31 -2.84 2.19 63.21
C GLY A 31 -3.59 2.32 61.88
N GLN A 32 -4.57 3.23 61.81
CA GLN A 32 -5.26 3.56 60.56
C GLN A 32 -4.31 4.17 59.53
N LYS A 33 -3.44 5.12 59.90
CA LYS A 33 -2.46 5.71 58.98
C LYS A 33 -1.48 4.67 58.44
N MET A 34 -0.99 3.75 59.28
CA MET A 34 -0.13 2.65 58.82
C MET A 34 -0.85 1.72 57.85
N ALA A 35 -2.10 1.36 58.14
CA ALA A 35 -2.92 0.53 57.25
C ALA A 35 -3.15 1.22 55.88
N PHE A 36 -3.50 2.52 55.90
CA PHE A 36 -3.65 3.31 54.68
C PHE A 36 -2.34 3.44 53.89
N GLY A 37 -1.23 3.74 54.57
CA GLY A 37 0.08 3.84 53.94
C GLY A 37 0.51 2.52 53.28
N THR A 38 0.23 1.40 53.93
CA THR A 38 0.52 0.06 53.41
C THR A 38 -0.34 -0.27 52.20
N MET A 39 -1.64 0.05 52.22
CA MET A 39 -2.53 -0.14 51.07
C MET A 39 -2.10 0.70 49.85
N ILE A 40 -1.68 1.95 50.06
CA ILE A 40 -1.17 2.81 48.99
C ILE A 40 0.13 2.24 48.41
N ALA A 41 1.05 1.74 49.25
CA ALA A 41 2.28 1.10 48.81
C ALA A 41 2.00 -0.14 47.93
N PHE A 42 1.10 -1.03 48.37
CA PHE A 42 0.70 -2.20 47.57
C PHE A 42 0.00 -1.82 46.27
N ALA A 43 -0.90 -0.84 46.29
CA ALA A 43 -1.57 -0.36 45.08
C ALA A 43 -0.56 0.21 44.06
N SER A 44 0.39 1.02 44.52
CA SER A 44 1.44 1.59 43.65
C SER A 44 2.36 0.52 43.05
N MET A 45 2.70 -0.51 43.82
CA MET A 45 3.49 -1.65 43.34
C MET A 45 2.73 -2.48 42.31
N LEU A 46 1.43 -2.72 42.52
CA LEU A 46 0.58 -3.43 41.56
C LEU A 46 0.40 -2.66 40.25
N ILE A 47 0.23 -1.34 40.31
CA ILE A 47 0.15 -0.48 39.13
C ILE A 47 1.47 -0.52 38.34
N ALA A 48 2.62 -0.43 39.02
CA ALA A 48 3.92 -0.52 38.37
C ALA A 48 4.16 -1.90 37.74
N PHE A 49 3.75 -2.98 38.42
CA PHE A 49 3.86 -4.35 37.91
C PHE A 49 2.95 -4.59 36.69
N ALA A 50 1.70 -4.11 36.75
CA ALA A 50 0.75 -4.18 35.64
C ALA A 50 1.24 -3.37 34.42
N TRP A 51 1.82 -2.20 34.66
CA TRP A 51 2.42 -1.38 33.61
C TRP A 51 3.65 -2.06 32.98
N TYR A 52 4.55 -2.62 33.80
CA TYR A 52 5.73 -3.34 33.32
C TYR A 52 5.35 -4.61 32.52
N GLY A 53 4.40 -5.40 33.03
CA GLY A 53 3.90 -6.59 32.33
C GLY A 53 3.22 -6.23 31.01
N GLY A 54 2.34 -5.22 31.01
CA GLY A 54 1.66 -4.75 29.81
C GLY A 54 2.62 -4.17 28.76
N HIS A 55 3.69 -3.49 29.17
CA HIS A 55 4.67 -2.92 28.26
C HIS A 55 5.53 -4.00 27.55
N GLN A 56 5.87 -5.09 28.25
CA GLN A 56 6.57 -6.22 27.64
C GLN A 56 5.70 -6.94 26.60
N THR A 57 4.41 -7.12 26.89
CA THR A 57 3.46 -7.69 25.92
C THR A 57 3.31 -6.78 24.70
N TYR A 58 3.15 -5.48 24.93
CA TYR A 58 3.05 -4.49 23.85
C TYR A 58 4.29 -4.47 22.93
N LYS A 59 5.49 -4.54 23.52
CA LYS A 59 6.75 -4.61 22.75
C LYS A 59 6.81 -5.87 21.90
N LYS A 60 6.44 -7.02 22.46
CA LYS A 60 6.39 -8.29 21.75
C LYS A 60 5.35 -8.27 20.61
N ASP A 61 4.21 -7.60 20.82
CA ASP A 61 3.18 -7.45 19.79
C ASP A 61 3.65 -6.55 18.65
N ILE A 62 4.35 -5.45 18.94
CA ILE A 62 4.99 -4.61 17.91
C ILE A 62 6.01 -5.41 17.10
N GLU A 63 6.91 -6.14 17.76
CA GLU A 63 7.93 -6.96 17.09
C GLU A 63 7.28 -8.06 16.23
N THR A 64 6.19 -8.68 16.71
CA THR A 64 5.42 -9.68 15.97
C THR A 64 4.73 -9.07 14.76
N ILE A 65 4.09 -7.91 14.90
CA ILE A 65 3.44 -7.19 13.80
C ILE A 65 4.48 -6.76 12.76
N GLN A 66 5.62 -6.21 13.18
CA GLN A 66 6.72 -5.83 12.29
C GLN A 66 7.31 -7.03 11.55
N SER A 67 7.53 -8.15 12.25
CA SER A 67 7.99 -9.40 11.65
C SER A 67 6.99 -9.96 10.64
N ASN A 68 5.71 -9.97 10.98
CA ASN A 68 4.64 -10.43 10.08
C ASN A 68 4.49 -9.52 8.85
N LEU A 69 4.58 -8.20 9.02
CA LEU A 69 4.56 -7.24 7.92
C LEU A 69 5.77 -7.40 6.99
N THR A 70 6.97 -7.61 7.56
CA THR A 70 8.18 -7.84 6.79
C THR A 70 8.10 -9.16 6.02
N THR A 71 7.63 -10.23 6.68
CA THR A 71 7.45 -11.55 6.06
C THR A 71 6.39 -11.52 4.97
N ALA A 72 5.26 -10.83 5.18
CA ALA A 72 4.21 -10.67 4.18
C ALA A 72 4.70 -9.88 2.96
N ASN A 73 5.46 -8.80 3.17
CA ASN A 73 6.06 -8.04 2.07
C ASN A 73 7.06 -8.90 1.29
N THR A 74 7.98 -9.61 1.95
CA THR A 74 8.96 -10.47 1.27
C THR A 74 8.25 -11.56 0.46
N HIS A 75 7.20 -12.19 1.02
CA HIS A 75 6.42 -13.20 0.31
C HIS A 75 5.71 -12.63 -0.92
N GLN A 76 5.12 -11.43 -0.82
CA GLN A 76 4.52 -10.75 -1.97
C GLN A 76 5.56 -10.39 -3.05
N TYR A 77 6.74 -9.93 -2.66
CA TYR A 77 7.84 -9.66 -3.60
C TYR A 77 8.34 -10.95 -4.27
N ASP A 78 8.50 -12.04 -3.53
CA ASP A 78 8.93 -13.33 -4.08
C ASP A 78 7.88 -13.92 -5.04
N GLU A 79 6.59 -13.81 -4.71
CA GLU A 79 5.50 -14.18 -5.62
C GLU A 79 5.48 -13.32 -6.89
N PHE A 80 5.72 -12.01 -6.75
CA PHE A 80 5.83 -11.09 -7.87
C PHE A 80 7.00 -11.47 -8.78
N ILE A 81 8.19 -11.70 -8.21
CA ILE A 81 9.39 -12.12 -8.94
C ILE A 81 9.14 -13.45 -9.64
N ARG A 82 8.55 -14.45 -8.96
CA ARG A 82 8.23 -15.75 -9.56
C ARG A 82 7.23 -15.65 -10.70
N LYS A 83 6.20 -14.81 -10.57
CA LYS A 83 5.24 -14.57 -11.67
C LYS A 83 5.94 -13.91 -12.86
N LEU A 84 6.78 -12.91 -12.59
CA LEU A 84 7.55 -12.20 -13.62
C LEU A 84 8.53 -13.15 -14.33
N ASP A 85 9.26 -13.97 -13.59
CA ASP A 85 10.17 -14.99 -14.14
C ASP A 85 9.42 -16.07 -14.92
N SER A 86 8.26 -16.53 -14.43
CA SER A 86 7.43 -17.53 -15.11
C SER A 86 6.91 -17.00 -16.44
N GLU A 87 6.38 -15.77 -16.45
CA GLU A 87 5.88 -15.13 -17.66
C GLU A 87 7.01 -14.79 -18.65
N ALA A 88 8.14 -14.27 -18.16
CA ALA A 88 9.31 -13.98 -18.98
C ALA A 88 9.91 -15.27 -19.57
N SER A 89 10.03 -16.34 -18.78
CA SER A 89 10.57 -17.62 -19.23
C SER A 89 9.65 -18.32 -20.23
N GLY A 90 8.33 -18.35 -19.95
CA GLY A 90 7.34 -18.93 -20.87
C GLY A 90 7.33 -18.22 -22.22
N ARG A 91 7.49 -16.89 -22.23
CA ARG A 91 7.51 -16.08 -23.45
C ARG A 91 8.85 -16.12 -24.17
N SER A 92 9.97 -16.16 -23.45
CA SER A 92 11.29 -16.41 -24.04
C SER A 92 11.29 -17.71 -24.86
N ARG A 93 10.64 -18.77 -24.37
CA ARG A 93 10.43 -20.01 -25.15
C ARG A 93 9.53 -19.80 -26.37
N GLY A 94 8.45 -19.02 -26.25
CA GLY A 94 7.56 -18.70 -27.37
C GLY A 94 8.25 -17.88 -28.48
N VAL A 95 9.07 -16.90 -28.09
CA VAL A 95 9.90 -16.10 -29.00
C VAL A 95 10.99 -16.95 -29.64
N ALA A 96 11.67 -17.79 -28.86
CA ALA A 96 12.65 -18.74 -29.40
C ALA A 96 12.03 -19.67 -30.44
N GLN A 97 10.79 -20.16 -30.23
CA GLN A 97 10.08 -20.96 -31.23
C GLN A 97 9.71 -20.17 -32.49
N GLN A 98 9.33 -18.90 -32.38
CA GLN A 98 9.07 -18.04 -33.54
C GLN A 98 10.35 -17.72 -34.31
N LEU A 99 11.45 -17.43 -33.60
CA LEU A 99 12.78 -17.23 -34.19
C LEU A 99 13.28 -18.50 -34.89
N LEU A 100 13.12 -19.67 -34.29
CA LEU A 100 13.43 -20.96 -34.92
C LEU A 100 12.61 -21.20 -36.20
N LYS A 101 11.32 -20.86 -36.20
CA LYS A 101 10.48 -20.95 -37.41
C LYS A 101 10.94 -19.98 -38.49
N LEU A 102 11.36 -18.77 -38.11
CA LEU A 102 11.89 -17.76 -39.02
C LEU A 102 13.22 -18.23 -39.62
N GLU A 103 14.12 -18.74 -38.79
CA GLU A 103 15.42 -19.29 -39.17
C GLU A 103 15.26 -20.50 -40.12
N GLN A 104 14.37 -21.43 -39.81
CA GLN A 104 14.08 -22.57 -40.68
C GLN A 104 13.55 -22.15 -42.05
N ARG A 105 12.69 -21.11 -42.11
CA ARG A 105 12.18 -20.57 -43.37
C ARG A 105 13.25 -19.83 -44.18
N LEU A 106 14.09 -19.05 -43.51
CA LEU A 106 15.25 -18.38 -44.10
C LEU A 106 16.24 -19.40 -44.68
N ASN A 107 16.60 -20.41 -43.89
CA ASN A 107 17.52 -21.47 -44.32
C ASN A 107 16.94 -22.31 -45.47
N ALA A 108 15.64 -22.60 -45.46
CA ALA A 108 14.96 -23.30 -46.56
C ALA A 108 14.99 -22.50 -47.87
N ARG A 109 14.85 -21.16 -47.80
CA ARG A 109 14.90 -20.29 -48.98
C ARG A 109 16.33 -20.03 -49.46
N ILE A 110 17.31 -19.95 -48.56
CA ILE A 110 18.74 -19.86 -48.90
C ILE A 110 19.21 -21.15 -49.59
N ALA A 111 18.76 -22.31 -49.09
CA ALA A 111 19.06 -23.62 -49.69
C ALA A 111 18.42 -23.81 -51.08
N GLN A 112 17.37 -23.05 -51.41
CA GLN A 112 16.73 -23.07 -52.74
C GLN A 112 17.52 -22.32 -53.83
N GLY A 113 18.67 -21.74 -53.50
CA GLY A 113 19.77 -21.56 -54.45
C GLY A 113 19.43 -20.79 -55.74
N SER A 114 19.02 -19.53 -55.63
CA SER A 114 19.17 -18.55 -56.70
C SER A 114 18.95 -17.15 -56.11
N GLY A 115 19.63 -16.13 -56.65
CA GLY A 115 19.59 -14.78 -56.10
C GLY A 115 18.16 -14.27 -55.96
N LEU A 116 17.73 -14.03 -54.72
CA LEU A 116 16.41 -13.49 -54.39
C LEU A 116 16.13 -12.24 -55.24
N SER A 117 15.00 -12.24 -55.96
CA SER A 117 14.55 -11.08 -56.71
C SER A 117 14.29 -9.89 -55.77
N ALA A 118 14.20 -8.67 -56.30
CA ALA A 118 13.89 -7.49 -55.48
C ALA A 118 12.53 -7.64 -54.75
N GLU A 119 11.55 -8.28 -55.38
CA GLU A 119 10.23 -8.56 -54.79
C GLU A 119 10.31 -9.61 -53.67
N GLU A 120 11.18 -10.61 -53.80
CA GLU A 120 11.38 -11.63 -52.76
C GLU A 120 12.14 -11.09 -51.55
N LYS A 121 13.10 -10.18 -51.77
CA LYS A 121 13.79 -9.46 -50.69
C LYS A 121 12.84 -8.53 -49.94
N GLN A 122 11.94 -7.85 -50.67
CA GLN A 122 10.92 -6.98 -50.10
C GLN A 122 9.94 -7.80 -49.23
N ARG A 123 9.42 -8.92 -49.75
CA ARG A 123 8.56 -9.84 -48.97
C ARG A 123 9.24 -10.38 -47.73
N LEU A 124 10.53 -10.73 -47.82
CA LEU A 124 11.29 -11.21 -46.67
C LEU A 124 11.45 -10.11 -45.61
N ALA A 125 11.72 -8.87 -46.01
CA ALA A 125 11.80 -7.74 -45.09
C ALA A 125 10.45 -7.47 -44.39
N GLU A 126 9.34 -7.57 -45.12
CA GLU A 126 7.98 -7.45 -44.57
C GLU A 126 7.66 -8.59 -43.59
N GLU A 127 8.01 -9.84 -43.92
CA GLU A 127 7.84 -11.00 -43.03
C GLU A 127 8.68 -10.88 -41.74
N VAL A 128 9.92 -10.41 -41.85
CA VAL A 128 10.79 -10.14 -40.69
C VAL A 128 10.21 -9.02 -39.84
N HIS A 129 9.76 -7.92 -40.46
CA HIS A 129 9.16 -6.79 -39.75
C HIS A 129 7.86 -7.20 -39.03
N ALA A 130 7.00 -7.99 -39.67
CA ALA A 130 5.80 -8.53 -39.06
C ALA A 130 6.11 -9.46 -37.88
N SER A 131 7.16 -10.29 -38.01
CA SER A 131 7.60 -11.19 -36.94
C SER A 131 8.18 -10.44 -35.74
N ILE A 132 9.00 -9.42 -35.96
CA ILE A 132 9.52 -8.52 -34.91
C ILE A 132 8.37 -7.81 -34.21
N THR A 133 7.38 -7.32 -34.96
CA THR A 133 6.20 -6.65 -34.42
C THR A 133 5.37 -7.60 -33.56
N ALA A 134 5.17 -8.85 -34.01
CA ALA A 134 4.46 -9.87 -33.25
C ALA A 134 5.19 -10.23 -31.94
N ILE A 135 6.53 -10.36 -31.97
CA ILE A 135 7.35 -10.58 -30.78
C ILE A 135 7.17 -9.41 -29.80
N ASN A 136 7.28 -8.16 -30.26
CA ASN A 136 7.12 -6.98 -29.42
C ASN A 136 5.72 -6.91 -28.78
N GLN A 137 4.66 -7.13 -29.56
CA GLN A 137 3.29 -7.21 -29.03
C GLN A 137 3.14 -8.32 -28.00
N GLN A 138 3.78 -9.48 -28.20
CA GLN A 138 3.70 -10.60 -27.26
C GLN A 138 4.42 -10.31 -25.94
N TRP A 139 5.48 -9.50 -25.95
CA TRP A 139 6.10 -8.99 -24.73
C TRP A 139 5.24 -7.94 -24.03
N GLU A 140 4.70 -6.98 -24.78
CA GLU A 140 3.86 -5.90 -24.24
C GLU A 140 2.55 -6.40 -23.62
N ILE A 141 1.84 -7.31 -24.30
CA ILE A 141 0.62 -7.95 -23.78
C ILE A 141 0.92 -8.75 -22.52
N GLY A 142 2.15 -9.28 -22.43
CA GLY A 142 2.53 -10.21 -21.39
C GLY A 142 2.89 -9.61 -20.08
N LEU A 143 3.92 -8.77 -20.12
CA LEU A 143 4.36 -8.05 -18.93
C LEU A 143 3.35 -6.96 -18.56
N GLY A 144 2.47 -6.55 -19.47
CA GLY A 144 1.44 -5.54 -19.21
C GLY A 144 0.51 -5.92 -18.05
N GLY A 145 0.15 -7.19 -17.86
CA GLY A 145 -0.64 -7.61 -16.70
C GLY A 145 0.10 -7.35 -15.38
N VAL A 146 1.31 -7.92 -15.24
CA VAL A 146 2.14 -7.84 -14.03
C VAL A 146 2.62 -6.41 -13.74
N LEU A 147 3.07 -5.69 -14.77
CA LEU A 147 3.48 -4.29 -14.65
C LEU A 147 2.29 -3.37 -14.37
N GLY A 148 1.11 -3.68 -14.93
CA GLY A 148 -0.14 -3.00 -14.62
C GLY A 148 -0.48 -3.11 -13.15
N TRP A 149 -0.42 -4.33 -12.58
CA TRP A 149 -0.63 -4.57 -11.15
C TRP A 149 0.39 -3.84 -10.26
N ALA A 150 1.68 -3.93 -10.59
CA ALA A 150 2.71 -3.22 -9.84
C ALA A 150 2.49 -1.69 -9.82
N CYS A 151 2.07 -1.12 -10.95
CA CYS A 151 1.74 0.31 -11.04
C CYS A 151 0.47 0.63 -10.25
N PHE A 152 -0.55 -0.23 -10.31
CA PHE A 152 -1.81 -0.06 -9.59
C PHE A 152 -1.61 -0.07 -8.07
N ASP A 153 -0.86 -1.04 -7.55
CA ASP A 153 -0.55 -1.14 -6.11
C ASP A 153 0.29 0.05 -5.65
N ARG A 154 1.26 0.49 -6.47
CA ARG A 154 2.07 1.66 -6.17
C ARG A 154 1.25 2.95 -6.16
N ALA A 155 0.25 3.08 -7.04
CA ALA A 155 -0.68 4.21 -7.03
C ALA A 155 -1.52 4.24 -5.74
N LEU A 156 -2.04 3.08 -5.31
CA LEU A 156 -2.77 2.95 -4.05
C LEU A 156 -1.90 3.28 -2.85
N ALA A 157 -0.68 2.75 -2.79
CA ALA A 157 0.27 3.04 -1.72
C ALA A 157 0.59 4.55 -1.65
N ALA A 158 0.83 5.20 -2.80
CA ALA A 158 1.06 6.64 -2.86
C ALA A 158 -0.14 7.44 -2.35
N TYR A 159 -1.36 7.02 -2.69
CA TYR A 159 -2.59 7.67 -2.23
C TYR A 159 -2.82 7.53 -0.72
N GLN A 160 -2.35 6.43 -0.14
CA GLN A 160 -2.49 6.14 1.30
C GLN A 160 -1.42 6.82 2.16
N THR A 161 -0.42 7.47 1.57
CA THR A 161 0.58 8.24 2.32
C THR A 161 -0.04 9.42 3.07
N VAL A 162 0.59 9.83 4.18
CA VAL A 162 0.13 10.94 5.04
C VAL A 162 -0.05 12.25 4.26
N ASN A 163 0.82 12.50 3.27
CA ASN A 163 0.78 13.72 2.45
C ASN A 163 -0.01 13.57 1.14
N ARG A 164 -0.53 12.37 0.83
CA ARG A 164 -1.27 12.02 -0.40
C ARG A 164 -0.68 12.70 -1.64
N ASP A 165 0.40 12.15 -2.19
CA ASP A 165 0.97 12.67 -3.43
C ASP A 165 0.10 12.30 -4.64
N VAL A 166 -0.91 13.13 -4.91
CA VAL A 166 -1.91 12.90 -5.96
C VAL A 166 -1.24 12.89 -7.35
N ALA A 167 -0.17 13.66 -7.55
CA ALA A 167 0.55 13.69 -8.82
C ALA A 167 1.22 12.32 -9.09
N ILE A 168 1.91 11.76 -8.09
CA ILE A 168 2.47 10.40 -8.15
C ILE A 168 1.38 9.36 -8.36
N THR A 169 0.31 9.40 -7.56
CA THR A 169 -0.80 8.45 -7.66
C THR A 169 -1.40 8.46 -9.07
N THR A 170 -1.59 9.63 -9.66
CA THR A 170 -2.17 9.80 -10.99
C THR A 170 -1.27 9.26 -12.08
N GLU A 171 0.03 9.55 -12.02
CA GLU A 171 1.02 9.01 -12.95
C GLU A 171 1.00 7.48 -12.95
N PHE A 172 1.02 6.87 -11.77
CA PHE A 172 1.03 5.41 -11.65
C PHE A 172 -0.30 4.77 -12.07
N PHE A 173 -1.45 5.38 -11.78
CA PHE A 173 -2.73 4.86 -12.29
C PHE A 173 -2.85 5.01 -13.81
N LEU A 174 -2.37 6.11 -14.41
CA LEU A 174 -2.33 6.25 -15.87
C LEU A 174 -1.44 5.19 -16.51
N ARG A 175 -0.27 4.96 -15.92
CA ARG A 175 0.65 3.90 -16.37
C ARG A 175 0.05 2.51 -16.22
N ALA A 176 -0.65 2.23 -15.12
CA ALA A 176 -1.38 0.98 -14.93
C ALA A 176 -2.50 0.82 -15.98
N ALA A 177 -3.28 1.86 -16.23
CA ALA A 177 -4.33 1.86 -17.24
C ALA A 177 -3.77 1.57 -18.64
N LEU A 178 -2.62 2.16 -18.98
CA LEU A 178 -1.95 1.90 -20.25
C LEU A 178 -1.54 0.43 -20.38
N PHE A 179 -0.94 -0.13 -19.33
CA PHE A 179 -0.51 -1.52 -19.33
C PHE A 179 -1.70 -2.48 -19.42
N PHE A 180 -2.78 -2.27 -18.67
CA PHE A 180 -4.00 -3.08 -18.75
C PHE A 180 -4.71 -2.94 -20.10
N ALA A 181 -4.67 -1.75 -20.70
CA ALA A 181 -5.21 -1.54 -22.04
C ALA A 181 -4.43 -2.35 -23.09
N ARG A 182 -3.09 -2.37 -23.00
CA ARG A 182 -2.23 -3.14 -23.91
C ARG A 182 -2.29 -4.65 -23.66
N SER A 183 -2.48 -5.08 -22.42
CA SER A 183 -2.59 -6.51 -22.06
C SER A 183 -3.99 -7.10 -22.21
N ASN A 184 -4.98 -6.31 -22.64
CA ASN A 184 -6.40 -6.71 -22.73
C ASN A 184 -7.04 -7.10 -21.38
N GLU A 185 -6.52 -6.62 -20.25
CA GLU A 185 -7.06 -6.84 -18.90
C GLU A 185 -8.21 -5.86 -18.60
N GLU A 186 -9.38 -6.10 -19.19
CA GLU A 186 -10.48 -5.12 -19.20
C GLU A 186 -11.05 -4.80 -17.80
N ALA A 187 -11.23 -5.79 -16.95
CA ALA A 187 -11.76 -5.58 -15.59
C ALA A 187 -10.86 -4.64 -14.78
N MET A 188 -9.53 -4.84 -14.91
CA MET A 188 -8.53 -4.01 -14.24
C MET A 188 -8.37 -2.64 -14.89
N LEU A 189 -8.47 -2.55 -16.21
CA LEU A 189 -8.53 -1.28 -16.91
C LEU A 189 -9.70 -0.43 -16.40
N ASN A 190 -10.92 -0.98 -16.40
CA ASN A 190 -12.12 -0.27 -15.95
C ASN A 190 -12.01 0.16 -14.48
N THR A 191 -11.49 -0.72 -13.62
CA THR A 191 -11.23 -0.40 -12.21
C THR A 191 -10.24 0.76 -12.09
N THR A 192 -9.15 0.72 -12.86
CA THR A 192 -8.11 1.75 -12.85
C THR A 192 -8.64 3.11 -13.33
N LEU A 193 -9.41 3.13 -14.41
CA LEU A 193 -10.04 4.34 -14.93
C LEU A 193 -11.04 4.94 -13.93
N SER A 194 -11.83 4.11 -13.26
CA SER A 194 -12.72 4.54 -12.18
C SER A 194 -11.95 5.15 -11.00
N ARG A 195 -10.81 4.56 -10.62
CA ARG A 195 -9.93 5.11 -9.57
C ARG A 195 -9.31 6.45 -9.96
N LEU A 196 -8.91 6.64 -11.22
CA LEU A 196 -8.49 7.95 -11.73
C LEU A 196 -9.58 9.00 -11.57
N SER A 197 -10.81 8.68 -11.98
CA SER A 197 -11.96 9.59 -11.88
C SER A 197 -12.33 9.96 -10.44
N THR A 198 -12.26 8.98 -9.53
CA THR A 198 -12.71 9.16 -8.13
C THR A 198 -11.64 9.74 -7.21
N LEU A 199 -10.37 9.37 -7.39
CA LEU A 199 -9.29 9.69 -6.45
C LEU A 199 -8.37 10.81 -6.94
N CYS A 200 -8.21 10.96 -8.26
CA CYS A 200 -7.12 11.74 -8.84
C CYS A 200 -7.59 13.08 -9.44
N TRP A 201 -8.50 13.04 -10.42
CA TRP A 201 -8.84 14.22 -11.23
C TRP A 201 -9.39 15.40 -10.46
N ASN A 202 -10.01 15.17 -9.31
CA ASN A 202 -10.56 16.25 -8.48
C ASN A 202 -9.51 16.96 -7.64
N SER A 203 -8.36 16.31 -7.41
CA SER A 203 -7.32 16.79 -6.49
C SER A 203 -6.08 17.28 -7.22
N LEU A 204 -5.88 16.88 -8.48
CA LEU A 204 -4.79 17.42 -9.31
C LEU A 204 -4.96 18.91 -9.60
N ARG A 205 -3.84 19.62 -9.66
CA ARG A 205 -3.72 21.03 -10.03
C ARG A 205 -2.81 21.21 -11.23
N ALA A 206 -2.90 22.38 -11.87
CA ALA A 206 -2.08 22.75 -13.02
C ALA A 206 -0.57 22.59 -12.75
N GLN A 207 -0.12 22.93 -11.55
CA GLN A 207 1.28 22.79 -11.14
C GLN A 207 1.78 21.34 -11.17
N ASP A 208 0.90 20.36 -10.92
CA ASP A 208 1.27 18.95 -10.84
C ASP A 208 1.68 18.40 -12.21
N PHE A 209 1.13 18.97 -13.29
CA PHE A 209 1.53 18.65 -14.67
C PHE A 209 2.89 19.24 -15.03
N ALA A 210 3.29 20.34 -14.39
CA ALA A 210 4.62 20.93 -14.57
C ALA A 210 5.69 20.16 -13.78
N THR A 211 5.36 19.71 -12.57
CA THR A 211 6.27 18.91 -11.74
C THR A 211 6.38 17.46 -12.22
N ARG A 212 5.35 16.92 -12.87
CA ARG A 212 5.32 15.56 -13.45
C ARG A 212 4.81 15.57 -14.90
N PRO A 213 5.66 15.89 -15.88
CA PRO A 213 5.27 15.95 -17.30
C PRO A 213 4.79 14.59 -17.84
N MET A 214 5.25 13.48 -17.26
CA MET A 214 4.84 12.12 -17.64
C MET A 214 3.33 11.88 -17.53
N ILE A 215 2.61 12.64 -16.70
CA ILE A 215 1.15 12.57 -16.61
C ILE A 215 0.51 12.89 -17.97
N ASN A 216 1.03 13.89 -18.69
CA ASN A 216 0.52 14.26 -20.01
C ASN A 216 0.82 13.20 -21.07
N ASP A 217 2.00 12.59 -20.98
CA ASP A 217 2.42 11.55 -21.92
C ASP A 217 1.57 10.30 -21.76
N TYR A 218 1.46 9.79 -20.53
CA TYR A 218 0.64 8.62 -20.25
C TYR A 218 -0.85 8.87 -20.49
N TYR A 219 -1.37 10.07 -20.19
CA TYR A 219 -2.74 10.42 -20.56
C TYR A 219 -2.96 10.31 -22.07
N ARG A 220 -2.06 10.90 -22.88
CA ARG A 220 -2.16 10.84 -24.35
C ARG A 220 -2.09 9.40 -24.86
N GLU A 221 -1.19 8.61 -24.30
CA GLU A 221 -1.05 7.18 -24.66
C GLU A 221 -2.29 6.37 -24.29
N VAL A 222 -2.84 6.56 -23.09
CA VAL A 222 -4.08 5.88 -22.65
C VAL A 222 -5.25 6.26 -23.57
N VAL A 223 -5.44 7.54 -23.86
CA VAL A 223 -6.53 8.00 -24.75
C VAL A 223 -6.37 7.40 -26.14
N SER A 224 -5.16 7.44 -26.72
CA SER A 224 -4.87 6.83 -28.02
C SER A 224 -5.21 5.34 -28.01
N GLU A 225 -4.80 4.61 -26.97
CA GLU A 225 -5.01 3.17 -26.90
C GLU A 225 -6.48 2.79 -26.71
N LEU A 226 -7.21 3.56 -25.90
CA LEU A 226 -8.66 3.41 -25.75
C LEU A 226 -9.40 3.74 -27.05
N GLN A 227 -8.99 4.77 -27.78
CA GLN A 227 -9.59 5.14 -29.08
C GLN A 227 -9.42 4.04 -30.12
N LYS A 228 -8.22 3.46 -30.24
CA LYS A 228 -7.98 2.30 -31.14
C LYS A 228 -8.90 1.12 -30.82
N ARG A 229 -9.20 0.91 -29.53
CA ARG A 229 -10.02 -0.20 -29.03
C ARG A 229 -11.50 0.15 -28.89
N ASN A 230 -11.91 1.37 -29.23
CA ASN A 230 -13.28 1.87 -29.09
C ASN A 230 -14.21 1.38 -30.21
N VAL A 231 -14.18 0.08 -30.50
CA VAL A 231 -15.10 -0.54 -31.44
C VAL A 231 -16.49 -0.56 -30.81
N ASN A 232 -17.51 -0.13 -31.56
CA ASN A 232 -18.91 -0.05 -31.11
C ASN A 232 -19.15 0.81 -29.85
N GLY A 233 -18.29 1.81 -29.59
CA GLY A 233 -18.47 2.71 -28.45
C GLY A 233 -18.15 2.11 -27.08
N ARG A 234 -17.48 0.95 -27.03
CA ARG A 234 -17.11 0.22 -25.81
C ARG A 234 -16.45 1.10 -24.72
N TYR A 235 -15.63 2.06 -25.12
CA TYR A 235 -14.89 2.95 -24.22
C TYR A 235 -15.34 4.42 -24.29
N GLU A 236 -16.49 4.71 -24.92
CA GLU A 236 -16.92 6.09 -25.16
C GLU A 236 -17.14 6.88 -23.86
N VAL A 237 -17.77 6.25 -22.86
CA VAL A 237 -17.99 6.86 -21.53
C VAL A 237 -16.65 7.12 -20.83
N ALA A 238 -15.78 6.11 -20.80
CA ALA A 238 -14.48 6.21 -20.14
C ALA A 238 -13.60 7.29 -20.79
N LEU A 239 -13.60 7.40 -22.12
CA LEU A 239 -12.89 8.45 -22.86
C LEU A 239 -13.42 9.85 -22.50
N ARG A 240 -14.75 10.01 -22.44
CA ARG A 240 -15.38 11.29 -22.07
C ARG A 240 -15.04 11.70 -20.63
N GLU A 241 -15.08 10.75 -19.70
CA GLU A 241 -14.72 10.99 -18.30
C GLU A 241 -13.24 11.35 -18.13
N LEU A 242 -12.35 10.62 -18.80
CA LEU A 242 -10.92 10.92 -18.82
C LEU A 242 -10.63 12.32 -19.36
N GLN A 243 -11.21 12.66 -20.51
CA GLN A 243 -11.02 13.98 -21.13
C GLN A 243 -11.57 15.10 -20.24
N THR A 244 -12.76 14.90 -19.67
CA THR A 244 -13.38 15.89 -18.77
C THR A 244 -12.55 16.08 -17.50
N GLY A 245 -12.11 14.98 -16.88
CA GLY A 245 -11.29 15.00 -15.68
C GLY A 245 -9.94 15.69 -15.91
N TYR A 246 -9.24 15.30 -16.98
CA TYR A 246 -7.96 15.89 -17.38
C TYR A 246 -8.08 17.39 -17.68
N ASN A 247 -9.08 17.81 -18.46
CA ASN A 247 -9.27 19.22 -18.81
C ASN A 247 -9.60 20.07 -17.58
N LYS A 248 -10.40 19.55 -16.64
CA LYS A 248 -10.67 20.24 -15.36
C LYS A 248 -9.42 20.34 -14.50
N ALA A 249 -8.63 19.27 -14.44
CA ALA A 249 -7.40 19.23 -13.66
C ALA A 249 -6.35 20.23 -14.16
N THR A 250 -6.14 20.33 -15.49
CA THR A 250 -5.15 21.25 -16.09
C THR A 250 -5.52 22.73 -15.91
N GLN A 251 -6.80 23.04 -15.68
CA GLN A 251 -7.30 24.39 -15.44
C GLN A 251 -7.38 24.77 -13.95
N ARG A 252 -7.22 23.80 -13.04
CA ARG A 252 -7.35 24.00 -11.60
C ARG A 252 -6.07 24.63 -11.04
N LYS A 253 -6.21 25.81 -10.41
CA LYS A 253 -5.10 26.51 -9.73
C LYS A 253 -4.77 25.86 -8.39
#